data_AF-A0A8B6DAU5-F1
#
_entry.id   AF-A0A8B6DAU5-F1
#
_cell.length_a   1.000
_cell.length_b   1.000
_cell.length_c   1.000
_cell.angle_alpha   90.00
_cell.angle_beta   90.00
_cell.angle_gamma   90.00
#
_symmetry.space_group_name_H-M   'P 1'
#
loop_
_entity.id
_entity.type
_entity.pdbx_description
1 polymer ?
#
loop_
_entity_poly.entity_id
_entity_poly.type
_entity_poly.pdbx_seq_one_letter_code
_entity_poly.pdbx_strand_id
1 'polypeptide(L)'
;MKLTTYYTSILTLLLITEMVMGTCKSDRKLDCSLLGDLLEMAMKHKRPDRACQCQSRTKIRAFSSLLTKKQSLALNDVIKFDKIVTNIGNSYNPSTGIFTAPVAEVYQFSNTVMS
;
A
#
# COMPACT_ATOMS: atom_id res chain seq x y z
N MET A 1 36.55 6.46 -4.37
CA MET A 1 35.26 6.89 -4.96
C MET A 1 34.27 5.74 -5.27
N LYS A 2 34.66 4.45 -5.27
CA LYS A 2 33.73 3.32 -5.49
C LYS A 2 33.02 2.83 -4.22
N LEU A 3 33.68 2.97 -3.06
CA LEU A 3 33.19 2.47 -1.77
C LEU A 3 32.00 3.29 -1.25
N THR A 4 32.04 4.60 -1.42
CA THR A 4 30.96 5.52 -1.05
C THR A 4 29.69 5.23 -1.84
N THR A 5 29.81 5.01 -3.15
CA THR A 5 28.70 4.66 -4.04
C THR A 5 28.06 3.32 -3.67
N TYR A 6 28.86 2.33 -3.24
CA TYR A 6 28.37 1.02 -2.80
C TYR A 6 27.58 1.13 -1.50
N TYR A 7 28.08 1.89 -0.53
CA TYR A 7 27.42 2.11 0.75
C TYR A 7 26.11 2.89 0.58
N THR A 8 26.10 3.94 -0.27
CA THR A 8 24.86 4.65 -0.59
C THR A 8 23.85 3.76 -1.29
N SER A 9 24.30 2.90 -2.21
CA SER A 9 23.42 1.97 -2.91
C SER A 9 22.80 0.93 -1.97
N ILE A 10 23.60 0.35 -1.07
CA ILE A 10 23.11 -0.58 -0.04
C ILE A 10 22.16 0.12 0.94
N LEU A 11 22.51 1.33 1.39
CA LEU A 11 21.67 2.09 2.32
C LEU A 11 20.31 2.42 1.69
N THR A 12 20.27 2.79 0.40
CA THR A 12 19.01 2.99 -0.32
C THR A 12 18.21 1.69 -0.45
N LEU A 13 18.89 0.57 -0.68
CA LEU A 13 18.24 -0.74 -0.80
C LEU A 13 17.66 -1.21 0.54
N LEU A 14 18.30 -0.89 1.66
CA LEU A 14 17.77 -1.16 3.00
C LEU A 14 16.52 -0.31 3.30
N LEU A 15 16.55 0.99 3.01
CA LEU A 15 15.44 1.90 3.33
C LEU A 15 14.15 1.59 2.55
N ILE A 16 14.24 0.99 1.35
CA ILE A 16 13.06 0.58 0.58
C ILE A 16 12.44 -0.74 1.08
N THR A 17 13.16 -1.54 1.87
CA THR A 17 12.63 -2.83 2.40
C THR A 17 11.63 -2.64 3.52
N GLU A 18 11.54 -1.46 4.11
CA GLU A 18 10.62 -1.17 5.22
C GLU A 18 9.22 -0.69 4.78
N MET A 19 8.90 -0.71 3.48
CA MET A 19 7.51 -0.56 3.04
C MET A 19 6.73 -1.85 3.36
N VAL A 20 6.40 -2.01 4.64
CA VAL A 20 5.47 -3.04 5.10
C VAL A 20 4.11 -2.69 4.51
N MET A 21 3.69 -3.43 3.50
CA MET A 21 2.28 -3.43 3.10
C MET A 21 1.50 -3.92 4.31
N GLY A 22 0.85 -2.98 5.02
CA GLY A 22 -0.09 -3.30 6.08
C GLY A 22 -1.18 -4.17 5.49
N THR A 23 -1.07 -5.48 5.72
CA THR A 23 -2.17 -6.39 5.40
C THR A 23 -3.24 -6.15 6.44
N CYS A 24 -4.46 -5.84 6.02
CA CYS A 24 -5.60 -5.93 6.93
C CYS A 24 -5.74 -7.40 7.34
N LYS A 25 -5.09 -7.79 8.45
CA LYS A 25 -5.52 -8.94 9.21
C LYS A 25 -6.82 -8.51 9.88
N SER A 26 -7.94 -8.83 9.25
CA SER A 26 -9.26 -8.55 9.78
C SER A 26 -9.42 -9.31 11.10
N ASP A 27 -9.05 -8.67 12.22
CA ASP A 27 -9.30 -9.17 13.58
C ASP A 27 -10.77 -9.05 14.00
N ARG A 28 -11.68 -8.75 13.05
CA ARG A 28 -13.13 -8.91 13.23
C ARG A 28 -13.58 -10.34 12.97
N LYS A 29 -12.91 -11.31 13.59
CA LYS A 29 -13.32 -12.73 13.57
C LYS A 29 -14.32 -13.07 14.69
N LEU A 30 -14.63 -12.15 15.60
CA LEU A 30 -15.49 -12.46 16.75
C LEU A 30 -16.98 -12.12 16.59
N ASP A 31 -17.39 -11.28 15.64
CA ASP A 31 -18.80 -10.81 15.55
C ASP A 31 -19.63 -11.45 14.43
N CYS A 32 -19.02 -12.11 13.44
CA CYS A 32 -19.76 -12.64 12.29
C CYS A 32 -20.41 -14.04 12.49
N SER A 33 -20.30 -14.67 13.67
CA SER A 33 -20.74 -16.07 13.82
C SER A 33 -21.49 -16.40 15.12
N LEU A 34 -21.13 -15.87 16.29
CA LEU A 34 -21.56 -16.53 17.53
C LEU A 34 -23.07 -16.50 17.82
N LEU A 35 -23.74 -15.35 17.66
CA LEU A 35 -25.14 -15.22 18.09
C LEU A 35 -26.12 -15.80 17.06
N GLY A 36 -25.81 -15.64 15.77
CA GLY A 36 -26.58 -16.21 14.67
C GLY A 36 -26.43 -17.72 14.58
N ASP A 37 -25.22 -18.25 14.75
CA ASP A 37 -24.98 -19.69 14.72
C ASP A 37 -25.56 -20.39 15.96
N LEU A 38 -25.58 -19.76 17.14
CA LEU A 38 -26.18 -20.35 18.34
C LEU A 38 -27.71 -20.50 18.20
N LEU A 39 -28.38 -19.50 17.60
CA LEU A 39 -29.82 -19.57 17.31
C LEU A 39 -30.13 -20.64 16.23
N GLU A 40 -29.29 -20.73 15.19
CA GLU A 40 -29.48 -21.69 14.10
C GLU A 40 -29.11 -23.13 14.48
N MET A 41 -28.09 -23.34 15.32
CA MET A 41 -27.74 -24.66 15.88
C MET A 41 -28.81 -25.17 16.84
N ALA A 42 -29.48 -24.28 17.59
CA ALA A 42 -30.57 -24.64 18.48
C ALA A 42 -31.85 -25.05 17.74
N MET A 43 -32.05 -24.58 16.50
CA MET A 43 -33.28 -24.83 15.74
C MET A 43 -33.13 -25.86 14.61
N LYS A 44 -31.92 -26.29 14.22
CA LYS A 44 -31.75 -27.11 13.01
C LYS A 44 -30.60 -28.11 13.09
N HIS A 45 -30.92 -29.40 13.01
CA HIS A 45 -29.95 -30.51 12.98
C HIS A 45 -29.20 -30.66 11.63
N LYS A 46 -29.03 -29.57 10.87
CA LYS A 46 -28.41 -29.56 9.54
C LYS A 46 -27.24 -28.57 9.55
N ARG A 47 -26.02 -29.07 9.34
CA ARG A 47 -24.80 -28.24 9.28
C ARG A 47 -25.02 -27.02 8.37
N PRO A 48 -24.82 -25.78 8.84
CA PRO A 48 -24.90 -24.61 7.99
C PRO A 48 -23.68 -24.57 7.07
N ASP A 49 -23.89 -24.90 5.80
CA ASP A 49 -22.88 -24.80 4.75
C ASP A 49 -22.86 -23.38 4.18
N ARG A 50 -22.44 -22.42 5.02
CA ARG A 50 -22.23 -21.02 4.60
C ARG A 50 -20.83 -20.60 5.00
N ALA A 51 -19.93 -20.66 4.01
CA ALA A 51 -18.62 -20.03 4.12
C ALA A 51 -18.84 -18.55 4.49
N CYS A 52 -18.25 -18.11 5.61
CA CYS A 52 -18.05 -16.69 5.85
C CYS A 52 -17.28 -16.12 4.65
N GLN A 53 -17.98 -15.52 3.71
CA GLN A 53 -17.35 -14.64 2.74
C GLN A 53 -16.95 -13.41 3.52
N CYS A 54 -15.71 -13.43 4.03
CA CYS A 54 -14.99 -12.19 4.19
C CYS A 54 -15.11 -11.48 2.84
N GLN A 55 -15.88 -10.39 2.76
CA GLN A 55 -15.71 -9.41 1.69
C GLN A 55 -14.37 -8.72 1.91
N SER A 56 -13.31 -9.52 1.77
CA SER A 56 -11.94 -9.09 1.68
C SER A 56 -11.80 -8.50 0.30
N ARG A 57 -11.72 -7.17 0.25
CA ARG A 57 -10.86 -6.37 -0.63
C ARG A 57 -11.27 -4.90 -0.49
N THR A 58 -10.92 -4.26 0.62
CA THR A 58 -10.61 -2.83 0.52
C THR A 58 -9.47 -2.75 -0.49
N LYS A 59 -9.72 -2.15 -1.66
CA LYS A 59 -8.72 -2.06 -2.73
C LYS A 59 -7.62 -1.11 -2.27
N ILE A 60 -6.60 -1.67 -1.62
CA ILE A 60 -5.42 -0.94 -1.13
C ILE A 60 -4.86 -0.09 -2.27
N ARG A 61 -4.64 1.20 -2.01
CA ARG A 61 -4.01 2.13 -2.94
C ARG A 61 -2.65 2.47 -2.38
N ALA A 62 -1.60 2.18 -3.13
CA ALA A 62 -0.23 2.41 -2.70
C ALA A 62 0.63 2.68 -3.91
N PHE A 63 1.55 3.62 -3.80
CA PHE A 63 2.57 3.85 -4.80
C PHE A 63 3.94 3.99 -4.16
N SER A 64 4.97 3.60 -4.90
CA SER A 64 6.37 3.81 -4.58
C SER A 64 7.11 4.05 -5.89
N SER A 65 7.91 5.09 -5.93
CA SER A 65 8.60 5.54 -7.13
C SER A 65 9.96 6.16 -6.81
N LEU A 66 10.89 6.02 -7.75
CA LEU A 66 12.26 6.51 -7.65
C LEU A 66 12.52 7.54 -8.75
N LEU A 67 13.39 8.50 -8.47
CA LEU A 67 13.93 9.41 -9.46
C LEU A 67 15.26 8.84 -9.96
N THR A 68 15.34 8.46 -11.23
CA THR A 68 16.55 7.88 -11.83
C THR A 68 17.26 8.84 -12.77
N LYS A 69 16.53 9.81 -13.32
CA LYS A 69 17.06 10.82 -14.24
C LYS A 69 17.25 12.12 -13.49
N LYS A 70 18.37 12.81 -13.74
CA LYS A 70 18.57 14.17 -13.25
C LYS A 70 17.53 15.08 -13.89
N GLN A 71 16.81 15.82 -13.06
CA GLN A 71 15.80 16.79 -13.49
C GLN A 71 16.30 18.19 -13.14
N SER A 72 16.31 19.09 -14.14
CA SER A 72 16.49 20.52 -13.87
C SER A 72 15.13 21.04 -13.41
N LEU A 73 15.08 21.55 -12.18
CA LEU A 73 13.87 22.02 -11.54
C LEU A 73 13.97 23.53 -11.35
N ALA A 74 12.95 24.26 -11.76
CA ALA A 74 12.74 25.65 -11.42
C ALA A 74 11.96 25.78 -10.09
N LEU A 75 11.81 27.02 -9.63
CA LEU A 75 10.97 27.30 -8.47
C LEU A 75 9.52 26.89 -8.77
N ASN A 76 8.90 26.13 -7.85
CA ASN A 76 7.54 25.58 -7.98
C ASN A 76 7.36 24.45 -9.02
N ASP A 77 8.44 23.85 -9.52
CA ASP A 77 8.32 22.68 -10.38
C ASP A 77 7.95 21.41 -9.60
N VAL A 78 7.12 20.56 -10.24
CA VAL A 78 6.77 19.24 -9.73
C VAL A 78 7.87 18.24 -10.06
N ILE A 79 8.38 17.56 -9.04
CA ILE A 79 9.36 16.48 -9.20
C ILE A 79 8.66 15.25 -9.79
N LYS A 80 9.18 14.74 -10.89
CA LYS A 80 8.62 13.59 -11.60
C LYS A 80 9.45 12.35 -11.31
N PHE A 81 9.02 11.56 -10.33
CA PHE A 81 9.65 10.25 -10.08
C PHE A 81 9.29 9.31 -11.25
N ASP A 82 10.28 9.04 -12.11
CA ASP A 82 10.11 8.42 -13.41
C ASP A 82 10.04 6.90 -13.36
N LYS A 83 10.64 6.29 -12.32
CA LYS A 83 10.65 4.84 -12.15
C LYS A 83 9.59 4.42 -11.14
N ILE A 84 8.53 3.76 -11.61
CA ILE A 84 7.53 3.14 -10.75
C ILE A 84 8.09 1.83 -10.19
N VAL A 85 8.11 1.69 -8.85
CA VAL A 85 8.33 0.41 -8.16
C VAL A 85 6.98 -0.29 -7.97
N THR A 86 5.99 0.46 -7.46
CA THR A 86 4.63 -0.03 -7.19
C THR A 86 3.64 1.11 -7.48
N ASN A 87 2.47 0.79 -8.03
CA ASN A 87 1.38 1.75 -8.23
C ASN A 87 0.02 1.05 -8.19
N ILE A 88 -0.30 0.44 -7.05
CA ILE A 88 -1.54 -0.30 -6.85
C ILE A 88 -2.71 0.68 -6.95
N GLY A 89 -3.54 0.45 -7.96
CA GLY A 89 -4.69 1.30 -8.23
C GLY A 89 -4.41 2.51 -9.12
N ASN A 90 -3.21 2.61 -9.70
CA ASN A 90 -2.83 3.59 -10.72
C ASN A 90 -3.14 5.05 -10.35
N SER A 91 -2.96 5.39 -9.08
CA SER A 91 -3.28 6.71 -8.55
C SER A 91 -2.12 7.71 -8.68
N TYR A 92 -0.89 7.24 -8.92
CA TYR A 92 0.26 8.07 -9.25
C TYR A 92 0.52 8.09 -10.77
N ASN A 93 0.79 9.28 -11.33
CA ASN A 93 1.14 9.44 -12.74
C ASN A 93 2.59 9.95 -12.90
N PRO A 94 3.54 9.11 -13.39
CA PRO A 94 4.96 9.47 -13.48
C PRO A 94 5.26 10.57 -14.51
N SER A 95 4.41 10.78 -15.51
CA SER A 95 4.57 11.84 -16.51
C SER A 95 4.28 13.24 -15.93
N THR A 96 3.47 13.28 -14.88
CA THR A 96 3.07 14.53 -14.19
C THR A 96 3.75 14.69 -12.83
N GLY A 97 4.15 13.60 -12.18
CA GLY A 97 4.63 13.61 -10.79
C GLY A 97 3.50 13.69 -9.75
N ILE A 98 2.24 13.53 -10.16
CA ILE A 98 1.07 13.77 -9.31
C ILE A 98 0.45 12.45 -8.84
N PHE A 99 0.22 12.34 -7.54
CA PHE A 99 -0.67 11.35 -6.94
C PHE A 99 -2.07 11.97 -6.77
N THR A 100 -3.10 11.31 -7.30
CA THR A 100 -4.50 11.72 -7.16
C THR A 100 -5.21 10.73 -6.22
N ALA A 101 -5.66 11.22 -5.07
CA ALA A 101 -6.43 10.41 -4.12
C ALA A 101 -7.75 9.96 -4.78
N PRO A 102 -7.97 8.64 -5.00
CA PRO A 102 -9.19 8.16 -5.64
C PRO A 102 -10.40 8.15 -4.71
N VAL A 103 -10.18 8.21 -3.39
CA VAL A 103 -11.21 8.21 -2.35
C VAL A 103 -10.85 9.21 -1.26
N ALA A 104 -11.86 9.76 -0.58
CA ALA A 104 -11.65 10.69 0.53
C ALA A 104 -11.34 9.93 1.81
N GLU A 105 -10.09 9.51 1.97
CA GLU A 105 -9.57 8.80 3.14
C GLU A 105 -8.22 9.37 3.59
N VAL A 106 -7.62 8.78 4.62
CA VAL A 106 -6.31 9.19 5.15
C VAL A 106 -5.19 8.50 4.38
N TYR A 107 -4.19 9.27 3.94
CA TYR A 107 -3.01 8.79 3.21
C TYR A 107 -1.72 9.13 3.96
N GLN A 108 -0.75 8.21 3.91
CA GLN A 108 0.60 8.43 4.42
C GLN A 108 1.56 8.62 3.24
N PHE A 109 2.37 9.66 3.28
CA PHE A 109 3.44 9.91 2.31
C PHE A 109 4.79 9.90 3.03
N SER A 110 5.77 9.27 2.41
CA SER A 110 7.16 9.26 2.86
C SER A 110 8.07 9.42 1.65
N ASN A 111 9.13 10.22 1.80
CA ASN A 111 10.15 10.40 0.78
C ASN A 111 11.54 10.55 1.42
N THR A 112 12.56 10.19 0.65
CA THR A 112 13.96 10.36 1.04
C THR A 112 14.68 11.03 -0.13
N VAL A 113 15.37 12.13 0.15
CA VAL A 113 16.19 12.85 -0.83
C VAL A 113 17.65 12.60 -0.50
N MET A 114 18.44 12.26 -1.53
CA MET A 114 19.89 12.09 -1.40
C MET A 114 20.59 13.31 -1.99
N SER A 115 21.52 13.88 -1.21
CA SER A 115 22.41 14.96 -1.66
C SER A 115 23.70 14.43 -2.28
#